data_AF-A0A7C1SP76-F1
#
_entry.id   AF-A0A7C1SP76-F1
#
_cell.length_a   1.000
_cell.length_b   1.000
_cell.length_c   1.000
_cell.angle_alpha   90.00
_cell.angle_beta   90.00
_cell.angle_gamma   90.00
#
_symmetry.space_group_name_H-M   'P 1'
#
loop_
_entity.id
_entity.type
_entity.pdbx_description
1 polymer ?
#
loop_
_entity_poly.entity_id
_entity_poly.type
_entity_poly.pdbx_seq_one_letter_code
_entity_poly.pdbx_strand_id
1 'polypeptide(L)'
;MKADESYLADLRDGQAVYGYPGGDYPGRQYYVNNITGSSGGDGSDWENAMDEVSTAITAAEAYRISAVFPNSTNQYIRNQIFAQGTGTPYSEITALPSYCDLIGLGADPFGNGAGIARIGADTGTGENGLSGTSSVRGLRMRGFQFQAGNGGYAFQMSNIFRSRIEHCVFATNGSPAGAPAVGFEIAIGSGLVMDDCHWLNQSSITNSNDVGFSVTGTHFHGCKVTNCNISGADAALQIGSTVINGYNSEFVNCFFGWGSETCAIGIDDNATVGHIIYRRCDIFATDPIELTHNAANRAIGCMSADGFVIT
;
A
#
# COMPACT_ATOMS: atom_id res chain seq x y z
N MET A 1 -36.19 10.57 2.06
CA MET A 1 -35.76 9.70 3.17
C MET A 1 -34.42 10.25 3.62
N LYS A 2 -34.39 10.98 4.74
CA LYS A 2 -33.17 11.62 5.26
C LYS A 2 -32.33 10.56 5.96
N ALA A 3 -31.03 10.52 5.67
CA ALA A 3 -30.09 9.64 6.35
C ALA A 3 -29.99 10.05 7.83
N ASP A 4 -30.01 9.04 8.70
CA ASP A 4 -29.99 9.11 10.16
C ASP A 4 -28.58 9.49 10.67
N GLU A 5 -28.51 10.50 11.53
CA GLU A 5 -27.31 11.10 12.13
C GLU A 5 -26.92 10.42 13.46
N SER A 6 -27.07 9.10 13.58
CA SER A 6 -26.90 8.39 14.86
C SER A 6 -25.47 7.93 15.19
N TYR A 7 -24.41 8.47 14.54
CA TYR A 7 -23.00 8.12 14.81
C TYR A 7 -22.20 9.17 15.62
N LEU A 8 -22.86 10.12 16.31
CA LEU A 8 -22.18 11.21 17.05
C LEU A 8 -22.32 11.16 18.58
N ALA A 9 -22.73 10.03 19.15
CA ALA A 9 -23.00 9.93 20.60
C ALA A 9 -21.77 9.73 21.51
N ASP A 10 -20.53 9.70 20.98
CA ASP A 10 -19.30 9.58 21.81
C ASP A 10 -18.48 10.88 21.90
N LEU A 11 -19.09 12.03 21.57
CA LEU A 11 -18.47 13.34 21.76
C LEU A 11 -19.07 14.00 23.00
N ARG A 12 -18.53 13.66 24.17
CA ARG A 12 -18.84 14.34 25.43
C ARG A 12 -18.41 15.81 25.36
N ASP A 13 -19.38 16.69 25.61
CA ASP A 13 -19.35 18.12 25.91
C ASP A 13 -18.03 18.90 25.71
N GLY A 14 -18.06 19.82 24.73
CA GLY A 14 -17.44 21.14 24.90
C GLY A 14 -16.01 21.36 24.39
N GLN A 15 -15.43 20.44 23.62
CA GLN A 15 -14.16 20.68 22.90
C GLN A 15 -14.39 20.53 21.39
N ALA A 16 -14.03 21.57 20.64
CA ALA A 16 -14.22 21.64 19.20
C ALA A 16 -13.53 20.47 18.49
N VAL A 17 -14.31 19.69 17.74
CA VAL A 17 -13.79 18.71 16.78
C VAL A 17 -13.41 19.48 15.51
N TYR A 18 -12.13 19.80 15.36
CA TYR A 18 -11.58 20.38 14.13
C TYR A 18 -11.11 19.25 13.20
N GLY A 19 -11.82 19.05 12.09
CA GLY A 19 -11.57 17.95 11.16
C GLY A 19 -12.16 18.11 9.76
N TYR A 20 -11.86 19.20 9.05
CA TYR A 20 -11.69 19.36 7.59
C TYR A 20 -11.43 20.87 7.31
N PRO A 21 -10.82 21.29 6.16
CA PRO A 21 -9.94 22.45 6.12
C PRO A 21 -10.70 23.76 6.30
N GLY A 22 -10.28 24.52 7.31
CA GLY A 22 -10.77 25.85 7.65
C GLY A 22 -10.21 26.27 9.01
N GLY A 23 -9.20 27.13 9.00
CA GLY A 23 -8.71 27.87 10.17
C GLY A 23 -7.60 27.20 10.98
N ASP A 24 -7.91 26.10 11.69
CA ASP A 24 -7.10 25.68 12.85
C ASP A 24 -6.56 24.25 12.78
N TYR A 25 -6.36 23.70 11.58
CA TYR A 25 -5.73 22.40 11.43
C TYR A 25 -4.21 22.53 11.54
N PRO A 26 -3.54 21.90 12.53
CA PRO A 26 -2.10 22.07 12.71
C PRO A 26 -1.28 21.36 11.65
N GLY A 27 -1.86 20.48 10.81
CA GLY A 27 -1.13 19.76 9.77
C GLY A 27 -0.69 20.68 8.63
N ARG A 28 0.51 20.44 8.12
CA ARG A 28 1.06 21.17 6.97
C ARG A 28 0.82 20.43 5.66
N GLN A 29 0.79 21.20 4.59
CA GLN A 29 0.82 20.72 3.23
C GLN A 29 2.23 20.90 2.67
N TYR A 30 2.69 19.90 1.93
CA TYR A 30 3.98 19.90 1.25
C TYR A 30 3.75 19.60 -0.24
N TYR A 31 4.35 20.38 -1.12
CA TYR A 31 4.29 20.18 -2.57
C TYR A 31 5.63 19.66 -3.08
N VAL A 32 5.58 18.66 -3.98
CA VAL A 32 6.77 17.95 -4.49
C VAL A 32 6.75 17.85 -6.01
N ASN A 33 7.85 18.23 -6.66
CA ASN A 33 8.05 18.14 -8.10
C ASN A 33 9.55 17.92 -8.39
N ASN A 34 9.92 16.78 -8.97
CA ASN A 34 11.31 16.42 -9.25
C ASN A 34 11.92 17.06 -10.52
N ILE A 35 11.19 17.94 -11.21
CA ILE A 35 11.67 18.68 -12.38
C ILE A 35 11.98 20.13 -12.02
N THR A 36 11.09 20.79 -11.27
CA THR A 36 11.21 22.21 -10.93
C THR A 36 11.43 22.47 -9.44
N GLY A 37 11.23 21.46 -8.59
CA GLY A 37 11.47 21.56 -7.15
C GLY A 37 12.96 21.54 -6.80
N SER A 38 13.25 21.79 -5.53
CA SER A 38 14.61 21.87 -5.00
C SER A 38 14.69 21.26 -3.61
N SER A 39 15.82 20.64 -3.28
CA SER A 39 16.11 20.15 -1.92
C SER A 39 16.10 21.27 -0.87
N GLY A 40 16.24 22.53 -1.29
CA GLY A 40 16.14 23.71 -0.44
C GLY A 40 14.75 24.35 -0.38
N GLY A 41 13.77 23.83 -1.15
CA GLY A 41 12.38 24.28 -1.11
C GLY A 41 11.72 23.92 0.22
N ASP A 42 10.82 24.79 0.70
CA ASP A 42 10.08 24.54 1.95
C ASP A 42 8.77 23.76 1.72
N GLY A 43 8.42 23.51 0.46
CA GLY A 43 7.23 22.77 0.04
C GLY A 43 5.92 23.50 0.35
N SER A 44 5.93 24.79 0.64
CA SER A 44 4.73 25.54 1.03
C SER A 44 3.73 25.76 -0.12
N ASP A 45 4.23 25.78 -1.35
CA ASP A 45 3.47 25.88 -2.60
C ASP A 45 4.25 25.23 -3.76
N TRP A 46 3.69 25.28 -4.98
CA TRP A 46 4.34 24.74 -6.18
C TRP A 46 5.56 25.52 -6.65
N GLU A 47 5.71 26.80 -6.28
CA GLU A 47 6.88 27.63 -6.63
C GLU A 47 8.07 27.31 -5.72
N ASN A 48 7.80 26.90 -4.48
CA ASN A 48 8.76 26.49 -3.47
C ASN A 48 8.75 24.97 -3.23
N ALA A 49 8.33 24.19 -4.24
CA ALA A 49 8.21 22.74 -4.14
C ALA A 49 9.53 22.05 -3.78
N MET A 50 9.43 20.96 -3.03
CA MET A 50 10.55 20.06 -2.78
C MET A 50 10.84 19.20 -4.00
N ASP A 51 12.09 18.78 -4.18
CA ASP A 51 12.53 17.95 -5.29
C ASP A 51 12.05 16.49 -5.18
N GLU A 52 12.12 15.91 -3.99
CA GLU A 52 11.85 14.50 -3.76
C GLU A 52 10.76 14.26 -2.72
N VAL A 53 10.03 13.16 -2.88
CA VAL A 53 9.01 12.75 -1.90
C VAL A 53 9.67 12.45 -0.54
N SER A 54 10.88 11.89 -0.54
CA SER A 54 11.68 11.65 0.67
C SER A 54 12.08 12.94 1.41
N THR A 55 12.36 14.02 0.67
CA THR A 55 12.60 15.36 1.23
C THR A 55 11.36 15.86 1.98
N ALA A 56 10.18 15.74 1.37
CA ALA A 56 8.91 16.12 1.98
C ALA A 56 8.52 15.24 3.18
N ILE A 57 8.78 13.93 3.12
CA ILE A 57 8.58 13.02 4.26
C ILE A 57 9.43 13.47 5.45
N THR A 58 10.70 13.81 5.21
CA THR A 58 11.61 14.27 6.26
C THR A 58 11.11 15.57 6.90
N ALA A 59 10.68 16.55 6.11
CA ALA A 59 10.11 17.79 6.60
C ALA A 59 8.80 17.59 7.37
N ALA A 60 7.91 16.73 6.86
CA ALA A 60 6.64 16.40 7.51
C ALA A 60 6.85 15.73 8.88
N GLU A 61 7.75 14.76 8.98
CA GLU A 61 8.09 14.11 10.25
C GLU A 61 8.77 15.08 11.22
N ALA A 62 9.70 15.91 10.74
CA ALA A 62 10.34 16.94 11.56
C ALA A 62 9.31 17.92 12.15
N TYR A 63 8.35 18.37 11.35
CA TYR A 63 7.25 19.22 11.81
C TYR A 63 6.34 18.52 12.81
N ARG A 64 5.94 17.26 12.53
CA ARG A 64 5.10 16.44 13.41
C ARG A 64 5.73 16.22 14.78
N ILE A 65 7.05 16.19 14.87
CA ILE A 65 7.77 16.00 16.14
C ILE A 65 8.02 17.33 16.86
N SER A 66 8.33 18.40 16.13
CA SER A 66 8.92 19.61 16.72
C SER A 66 7.98 20.81 16.90
N ALA A 67 6.95 20.98 16.06
CA ALA A 67 6.40 22.31 15.82
C ALA A 67 5.16 22.70 16.62
N VAL A 68 4.36 21.74 17.11
CA VAL A 68 3.08 22.07 17.78
C VAL A 68 3.16 21.88 19.29
N PHE A 69 3.89 20.87 19.76
CA PHE A 69 4.07 20.61 21.20
C PHE A 69 5.49 20.13 21.49
N PRO A 70 6.46 21.05 21.68
CA PRO A 70 7.81 20.65 22.11
C PRO A 70 7.67 19.82 23.40
N ASN A 71 8.22 18.59 23.38
CA ASN A 71 8.17 17.56 24.44
C ASN A 71 7.01 16.54 24.39
N SER A 72 6.21 16.50 23.31
CA SER A 72 5.20 15.46 23.10
C SER A 72 5.69 14.37 22.13
N THR A 73 5.80 13.12 22.60
CA THR A 73 6.20 11.95 21.81
C THR A 73 5.05 11.25 21.08
N ASN A 74 3.81 11.74 21.25
CA ASN A 74 2.60 11.09 20.73
C ASN A 74 1.70 12.08 19.98
N GLN A 75 2.26 12.77 18.99
CA GLN A 75 1.54 13.75 18.18
C GLN A 75 0.85 13.07 17.00
N TYR A 76 -0.48 13.24 16.93
CA TYR A 76 -1.37 12.75 15.87
C TYR A 76 -1.71 13.85 14.87
N ILE A 77 -0.71 14.67 14.51
CA ILE A 77 -0.87 15.71 13.49
C ILE A 77 -0.80 15.03 12.14
N ARG A 78 -1.79 15.28 11.28
CA ARG A 78 -1.83 14.69 9.95
C ARG A 78 -1.40 15.66 8.86
N ASN A 79 -0.15 15.51 8.41
CA ASN A 79 0.39 16.32 7.31
C ASN A 79 -0.09 15.77 5.95
N GLN A 80 0.03 16.57 4.91
CA GLN A 80 -0.30 16.17 3.53
C GLN A 80 0.91 16.44 2.63
N ILE A 81 1.23 15.50 1.76
CA ILE A 81 2.29 15.60 0.76
C ILE A 81 1.65 15.36 -0.59
N PHE A 82 1.70 16.37 -1.46
CA PHE A 82 1.22 16.32 -2.84
C PHE A 82 2.41 16.16 -3.78
N ALA A 83 2.49 15.02 -4.46
CA ALA A 83 3.55 14.75 -5.43
C ALA A 83 3.00 14.83 -6.86
N GLN A 84 3.57 15.70 -7.67
CA GLN A 84 3.17 15.86 -9.06
C GLN A 84 3.78 14.77 -9.95
N GLY A 85 2.96 14.11 -10.74
CA GLY A 85 3.44 13.22 -11.79
C GLY A 85 4.21 13.98 -12.86
N THR A 86 5.38 13.48 -13.19
CA THR A 86 6.28 14.11 -14.17
C THR A 86 6.74 13.08 -15.21
N GLY A 87 7.66 13.48 -16.10
CA GLY A 87 8.28 12.56 -17.05
C GLY A 87 9.34 11.65 -16.42
N THR A 88 9.76 11.92 -15.18
CA THR A 88 10.84 11.21 -14.49
C THR A 88 10.31 10.64 -13.19
N PRO A 89 10.59 9.38 -12.82
CA PRO A 89 10.20 8.85 -11.52
C PRO A 89 10.97 9.55 -10.38
N TYR A 90 10.34 9.64 -9.21
CA TYR A 90 10.97 10.02 -7.96
C TYR A 90 11.88 8.90 -7.45
N SER A 91 12.87 9.28 -6.67
CA SER A 91 13.82 8.33 -6.06
C SER A 91 13.12 7.38 -5.09
N GLU A 92 13.73 6.20 -4.86
CA GLU A 92 13.28 5.20 -3.88
C GLU A 92 12.99 5.82 -2.50
N ILE A 93 11.91 5.38 -1.87
CA ILE A 93 11.56 5.76 -0.50
C ILE A 93 12.03 4.67 0.47
N THR A 94 12.80 5.06 1.49
CA THR A 94 13.30 4.13 2.53
C THR A 94 12.62 4.30 3.89
N ALA A 95 11.76 5.30 4.04
CA ALA A 95 10.96 5.53 5.24
C ALA A 95 9.64 6.22 4.90
N LEU A 96 8.54 5.79 5.53
CA LEU A 96 7.24 6.42 5.41
C LEU A 96 6.89 7.25 6.65
N PRO A 97 6.20 8.40 6.49
CA PRO A 97 5.75 9.22 7.59
C PRO A 97 4.57 8.56 8.31
N SER A 98 4.47 8.76 9.62
CA SER A 98 3.27 8.36 10.37
C SER A 98 2.25 9.49 10.37
N TYR A 99 0.97 9.12 10.27
CA TYR A 99 -0.15 10.07 10.25
C TYR A 99 0.07 11.11 9.15
N CYS A 100 0.18 10.68 7.90
CA CYS A 100 0.36 11.61 6.79
C CYS A 100 -0.40 11.08 5.57
N ASP A 101 -0.97 12.01 4.81
CA ASP A 101 -1.57 11.72 3.51
C ASP A 101 -0.52 11.97 2.43
N LEU A 102 -0.09 10.93 1.72
CA LEU A 102 0.69 11.05 0.50
C LEU A 102 -0.27 10.93 -0.68
N ILE A 103 -0.30 11.95 -1.53
CA ILE A 103 -1.23 12.06 -2.64
C ILE A 103 -0.44 12.31 -3.93
N GLY A 104 -0.44 11.31 -4.81
CA GLY A 104 0.02 11.44 -6.18
C GLY A 104 -1.02 12.19 -7.01
N LEU A 105 -0.56 13.19 -7.75
CA LEU A 105 -1.36 14.01 -8.66
C LEU A 105 -0.89 13.78 -10.09
N GLY A 106 -1.80 13.70 -11.05
CA GLY A 106 -1.45 13.58 -12.46
C GLY A 106 -2.31 12.57 -13.19
N ALA A 107 -1.70 11.88 -14.15
CA ALA A 107 -2.31 10.79 -14.89
C ALA A 107 -2.67 9.62 -13.96
N ASP A 108 -3.64 8.83 -14.39
CA ASP A 108 -4.09 7.62 -13.69
C ASP A 108 -2.90 6.65 -13.49
N PRO A 109 -2.63 6.20 -12.25
CA PRO A 109 -1.49 5.32 -11.97
C PRO A 109 -1.64 3.92 -12.60
N PHE A 110 -2.80 3.55 -13.12
CA PHE A 110 -3.00 2.28 -13.83
C PHE A 110 -2.43 2.32 -15.26
N GLY A 111 -2.01 3.50 -15.72
CA GLY A 111 -1.35 3.68 -17.00
C GLY A 111 0.15 3.35 -17.00
N ASN A 112 0.76 3.57 -18.17
CA ASN A 112 2.20 3.57 -18.39
C ASN A 112 2.60 4.94 -18.96
N GLY A 113 3.79 5.40 -18.60
CA GLY A 113 4.44 6.57 -19.18
C GLY A 113 4.40 7.83 -18.32
N ALA A 114 4.58 8.96 -18.98
CA ALA A 114 4.79 10.25 -18.32
C ALA A 114 3.52 10.80 -17.66
N GLY A 115 3.73 11.62 -16.61
CA GLY A 115 2.67 12.34 -15.92
C GLY A 115 2.03 11.57 -14.76
N ILE A 116 2.51 10.37 -14.45
CA ILE A 116 2.13 9.60 -13.26
C ILE A 116 3.09 9.95 -12.13
N ALA A 117 2.59 10.07 -10.89
CA ALA A 117 3.42 10.18 -9.70
C ALA A 117 4.07 8.81 -9.40
N ARG A 118 5.26 8.60 -9.97
CA ARG A 118 5.97 7.32 -9.96
C ARG A 118 7.13 7.35 -8.98
N ILE A 119 7.26 6.33 -8.13
CA ILE A 119 8.40 6.15 -7.23
C ILE A 119 9.20 4.92 -7.67
N GLY A 120 10.52 5.06 -7.78
CA GLY A 120 11.43 3.99 -8.17
C GLY A 120 12.20 4.37 -9.44
N ALA A 121 12.40 3.42 -10.34
CA ALA A 121 13.09 3.64 -11.59
C ALA A 121 12.26 3.18 -12.80
N ASP A 122 12.54 3.75 -13.97
CA ASP A 122 11.98 3.35 -15.28
C ASP A 122 12.84 2.31 -16.00
N THR A 123 14.07 2.11 -15.54
CA THR A 123 15.03 1.18 -16.14
C THR A 123 16.01 0.72 -15.07
N GLY A 124 16.47 -0.53 -15.12
CA GLY A 124 17.57 -1.00 -14.28
C GLY A 124 17.36 -2.39 -13.67
N THR A 125 18.24 -2.74 -12.74
CA THR A 125 18.26 -4.02 -12.01
C THR A 125 18.41 -3.75 -10.52
N GLY A 126 17.49 -4.25 -9.70
CA GLY A 126 17.58 -4.18 -8.24
C GLY A 126 17.06 -2.89 -7.59
N GLU A 127 16.43 -1.98 -8.34
CA GLU A 127 15.81 -0.79 -7.76
C GLU A 127 14.49 -1.16 -7.06
N ASN A 128 14.21 -0.50 -5.94
CA ASN A 128 12.91 -0.57 -5.28
C ASN A 128 12.10 0.70 -5.55
N GLY A 129 10.78 0.59 -5.49
CA GLY A 129 9.93 1.77 -5.33
C GLY A 129 9.99 2.24 -3.88
N LEU A 130 9.79 1.31 -2.96
CA LEU A 130 9.83 1.57 -1.54
C LEU A 130 10.39 0.37 -0.77
N SER A 131 11.42 0.59 0.05
CA SER A 131 12.02 -0.41 0.92
C SER A 131 12.22 0.15 2.33
N GLY A 132 11.15 0.11 3.13
CA GLY A 132 11.15 0.64 4.49
C GLY A 132 11.22 -0.44 5.57
N THR A 133 12.13 -0.24 6.53
CA THR A 133 12.34 -1.19 7.63
C THR A 133 11.65 -0.78 8.93
N SER A 134 11.06 0.41 8.98
CA SER A 134 10.41 0.96 10.17
C SER A 134 8.92 0.62 10.24
N SER A 135 8.30 0.86 11.40
CA SER A 135 6.85 0.74 11.56
C SER A 135 6.16 2.07 11.23
N VAL A 136 5.14 2.03 10.39
CA VAL A 136 4.32 3.21 10.07
C VAL A 136 2.90 3.06 10.63
N ARG A 137 2.29 4.19 11.02
CA ARG A 137 0.93 4.23 11.57
C ARG A 137 0.11 5.34 10.94
N GLY A 138 -1.18 5.12 10.71
CA GLY A 138 -2.09 6.20 10.32
C GLY A 138 -1.82 6.80 8.93
N LEU A 139 -1.01 6.12 8.11
CA LEU A 139 -0.66 6.55 6.77
C LEU A 139 -1.90 6.52 5.88
N ARG A 140 -2.05 7.52 5.01
CA ARG A 140 -2.89 7.39 3.82
C ARG A 140 -2.04 7.61 2.60
N MET A 141 -2.20 6.75 1.60
CA MET A 141 -1.50 6.86 0.33
C MET A 141 -2.50 6.71 -0.79
N ARG A 142 -2.43 7.60 -1.79
CA ARG A 142 -3.30 7.53 -2.96
C ARG A 142 -2.64 8.01 -4.23
N GLY A 143 -2.94 7.37 -5.37
CA GLY A 143 -2.60 7.89 -6.69
C GLY A 143 -1.13 7.73 -7.08
N PHE A 144 -0.38 6.87 -6.38
CA PHE A 144 1.01 6.58 -6.70
C PHE A 144 1.15 5.28 -7.49
N GLN A 145 2.18 5.24 -8.31
CA GLN A 145 2.69 4.00 -8.89
C GLN A 145 4.10 3.76 -8.34
N PHE A 146 4.32 2.60 -7.74
CA PHE A 146 5.61 2.15 -7.26
C PHE A 146 6.22 1.17 -8.26
N GLN A 147 7.47 1.38 -8.64
CA GLN A 147 8.16 0.59 -9.66
C GLN A 147 9.42 -0.06 -9.11
N ALA A 148 9.64 -1.32 -9.43
CA ALA A 148 10.86 -2.04 -9.06
C ALA A 148 11.47 -2.83 -10.22
N GLY A 149 12.78 -3.06 -10.14
CA GLY A 149 13.54 -3.89 -11.08
C GLY A 149 13.74 -5.32 -10.59
N ASN A 150 14.59 -6.07 -11.31
CA ASN A 150 14.92 -7.47 -11.00
C ASN A 150 15.31 -7.67 -9.52
N GLY A 151 14.57 -8.51 -8.79
CA GLY A 151 14.79 -8.83 -7.38
C GLY A 151 14.48 -7.70 -6.38
N GLY A 152 14.01 -6.54 -6.86
CA GLY A 152 13.57 -5.42 -6.01
C GLY A 152 12.14 -5.57 -5.53
N TYR A 153 11.68 -4.59 -4.76
CA TYR A 153 10.33 -4.51 -4.21
C TYR A 153 9.65 -3.23 -4.69
N ALA A 154 8.48 -3.34 -5.33
CA ALA A 154 7.73 -2.12 -5.65
C ALA A 154 7.30 -1.44 -4.34
N PHE A 155 6.82 -2.22 -3.37
CA PHE A 155 6.57 -1.75 -2.01
C PHE A 155 6.96 -2.81 -0.99
N GLN A 156 7.85 -2.49 -0.06
CA GLN A 156 8.19 -3.32 1.08
C GLN A 156 8.19 -2.49 2.37
N MET A 157 7.45 -2.95 3.37
CA MET A 157 7.46 -2.34 4.71
C MET A 157 7.54 -3.40 5.80
N SER A 158 8.27 -3.11 6.89
CA SER A 158 8.22 -3.99 8.06
C SER A 158 6.81 -4.04 8.64
N ASN A 159 6.27 -2.93 9.15
CA ASN A 159 4.95 -2.94 9.77
C ASN A 159 4.10 -1.77 9.32
N ILE A 160 2.82 -2.03 9.01
CA ILE A 160 1.83 -1.02 8.66
C ILE A 160 0.59 -1.14 9.54
N PHE A 161 0.26 -0.06 10.25
CA PHE A 161 -0.84 -0.03 11.20
C PHE A 161 -1.86 1.06 10.88
N ARG A 162 -3.16 0.75 10.98
CA ARG A 162 -4.24 1.74 10.90
C ARG A 162 -4.12 2.66 9.68
N SER A 163 -3.73 2.09 8.55
CA SER A 163 -3.32 2.83 7.36
C SER A 163 -4.22 2.49 6.19
N ARG A 164 -4.20 3.35 5.18
CA ARG A 164 -5.08 3.27 4.02
C ARG A 164 -4.28 3.50 2.74
N ILE A 165 -4.37 2.58 1.78
CA ILE A 165 -3.71 2.68 0.47
C ILE A 165 -4.82 2.56 -0.58
N GLU A 166 -5.00 3.58 -1.40
CA GLU A 166 -6.15 3.69 -2.30
C GLU A 166 -5.68 4.04 -3.70
N HIS A 167 -6.18 3.37 -4.74
CA HIS A 167 -5.90 3.79 -6.12
C HIS A 167 -4.40 3.92 -6.38
N CYS A 168 -3.64 2.91 -5.97
CA CYS A 168 -2.19 2.83 -6.14
C CYS A 168 -1.81 1.62 -7.00
N VAL A 169 -0.63 1.67 -7.60
CA VAL A 169 -0.11 0.61 -8.47
C VAL A 169 1.25 0.11 -8.01
N PHE A 170 1.43 -1.20 -8.08
CA PHE A 170 2.67 -1.90 -7.78
C PHE A 170 3.17 -2.60 -9.04
N ALA A 171 4.16 -1.97 -9.67
CA ALA A 171 4.55 -2.30 -11.02
C ALA A 171 6.01 -2.73 -11.14
N THR A 172 6.28 -3.48 -12.20
CA THR A 172 7.65 -3.65 -12.69
C THR A 172 8.17 -2.31 -13.25
N ASN A 173 9.48 -2.07 -13.25
CA ASN A 173 10.08 -0.89 -13.87
C ASN A 173 10.10 -0.94 -15.41
N GLY A 174 9.59 -1.99 -16.05
CA GLY A 174 9.59 -2.11 -17.52
C GLY A 174 10.91 -2.64 -18.10
N SER A 175 11.90 -2.94 -17.27
CA SER A 175 13.20 -3.51 -17.68
C SER A 175 13.07 -4.98 -18.08
N PRO A 176 13.66 -5.43 -19.21
CA PRO A 176 13.69 -6.86 -19.57
C PRO A 176 14.61 -7.69 -18.67
N ALA A 177 15.35 -7.05 -17.76
CA ALA A 177 16.41 -7.67 -16.97
C ALA A 177 15.93 -8.54 -15.80
N GLY A 178 14.63 -8.72 -15.62
CA GLY A 178 14.02 -9.61 -14.64
C GLY A 178 12.82 -9.01 -13.92
N ALA A 179 12.17 -9.84 -13.11
CA ALA A 179 10.97 -9.52 -12.35
C ALA A 179 11.31 -8.95 -10.96
N PRO A 180 10.52 -8.00 -10.42
CA PRO A 180 10.56 -7.70 -8.99
C PRO A 180 10.25 -8.93 -8.17
N ALA A 181 10.89 -9.06 -7.01
CA ALA A 181 10.61 -10.15 -6.08
C ALA A 181 9.15 -10.06 -5.58
N VAL A 182 8.71 -8.85 -5.20
CA VAL A 182 7.34 -8.64 -4.72
C VAL A 182 6.77 -7.28 -5.17
N GLY A 183 5.50 -7.26 -5.55
CA GLY A 183 4.78 -6.01 -5.80
C GLY A 183 4.46 -5.24 -4.51
N PHE A 184 3.89 -5.92 -3.52
CA PHE A 184 3.60 -5.37 -2.20
C PHE A 184 3.91 -6.38 -1.10
N GLU A 185 4.88 -6.07 -0.25
CA GLU A 185 5.26 -6.88 0.90
C GLU A 185 5.09 -6.10 2.20
N ILE A 186 4.51 -6.77 3.19
CA ILE A 186 4.54 -6.33 4.59
C ILE A 186 4.94 -7.47 5.52
N ALA A 187 5.69 -7.20 6.58
CA ALA A 187 5.85 -8.21 7.63
C ALA A 187 4.59 -8.27 8.52
N ILE A 188 4.10 -7.12 9.00
CA ILE A 188 2.89 -7.06 9.85
C ILE A 188 1.91 -6.03 9.31
N GLY A 189 0.66 -6.45 9.13
CA GLY A 189 -0.49 -5.58 8.88
C GLY A 189 -1.45 -5.61 10.05
N SER A 190 -1.86 -4.45 10.55
CA SER A 190 -3.02 -4.39 11.47
C SER A 190 -3.86 -3.13 11.29
N GLY A 191 -5.12 -3.31 10.91
CA GLY A 191 -5.99 -2.21 10.49
C GLY A 191 -5.55 -1.57 9.17
N LEU A 192 -4.90 -2.32 8.27
CA LEU A 192 -4.59 -1.86 6.92
C LEU A 192 -5.84 -1.95 6.05
N VAL A 193 -6.18 -0.86 5.36
CA VAL A 193 -7.20 -0.85 4.31
C VAL A 193 -6.52 -0.62 2.97
N MET A 194 -6.78 -1.49 1.99
CA MET A 194 -6.38 -1.31 0.61
C MET A 194 -7.63 -1.31 -0.26
N ASP A 195 -7.76 -0.34 -1.16
CA ASP A 195 -8.91 -0.24 -2.05
C ASP A 195 -8.50 0.20 -3.45
N ASP A 196 -9.01 -0.49 -4.47
CA ASP A 196 -8.77 -0.13 -5.88
C ASP A 196 -7.28 -0.08 -6.23
N CYS A 197 -6.50 -1.08 -5.80
CA CYS A 197 -5.07 -1.17 -6.12
C CYS A 197 -4.80 -2.20 -7.22
N HIS A 198 -3.73 -1.98 -7.98
CA HIS A 198 -3.40 -2.82 -9.14
C HIS A 198 -1.92 -3.23 -9.16
N TRP A 199 -1.67 -4.49 -9.48
CA TRP A 199 -0.35 -5.01 -9.76
C TRP A 199 -0.20 -5.11 -11.27
N LEU A 200 0.81 -4.44 -11.83
CA LEU A 200 0.87 -4.21 -13.27
C LEU A 200 2.27 -4.52 -13.83
N ASN A 201 2.30 -5.15 -15.00
CA ASN A 201 3.51 -5.23 -15.80
C ASN A 201 3.61 -3.97 -16.70
N GLN A 202 4.66 -3.17 -16.51
CA GLN A 202 4.93 -1.96 -17.31
C GLN A 202 5.59 -2.27 -18.66
N SER A 203 5.99 -3.52 -18.90
CA SER A 203 6.68 -3.98 -20.11
C SER A 203 5.79 -4.86 -20.98
N SER A 204 6.16 -4.98 -22.27
CA SER A 204 5.44 -5.79 -23.27
C SER A 204 5.82 -7.28 -23.26
N ILE A 205 6.68 -7.74 -22.35
CA ILE A 205 7.17 -9.12 -22.36
C ILE A 205 7.45 -9.67 -20.95
N THR A 206 6.56 -10.56 -20.51
CA THR A 206 6.85 -11.72 -19.62
C THR A 206 7.38 -11.49 -18.20
N ASN A 207 7.58 -10.25 -17.76
CA ASN A 207 8.04 -9.92 -16.40
C ASN A 207 6.90 -9.35 -15.54
N SER A 208 6.08 -10.20 -14.92
CA SER A 208 5.27 -9.78 -13.76
C SER A 208 6.16 -9.73 -12.51
N ASN A 209 5.73 -9.11 -11.42
CA ASN A 209 6.33 -9.39 -10.10
C ASN A 209 6.31 -10.90 -9.83
N ASP A 210 7.32 -11.49 -9.20
CA ASP A 210 7.31 -12.90 -8.82
C ASP A 210 6.14 -13.15 -7.87
N VAL A 211 6.06 -12.39 -6.78
CA VAL A 211 4.90 -12.37 -5.89
C VAL A 211 4.13 -11.05 -6.02
N GLY A 212 2.80 -11.11 -6.12
CA GLY A 212 1.96 -9.92 -6.10
C GLY A 212 1.95 -9.28 -4.71
N PHE A 213 1.19 -9.86 -3.79
CA PHE A 213 1.05 -9.43 -2.40
C PHE A 213 1.68 -10.47 -1.47
N SER A 214 2.59 -10.07 -0.59
CA SER A 214 3.18 -10.94 0.44
C SER A 214 2.96 -10.42 1.88
N VAL A 215 2.67 -11.34 2.81
CA VAL A 215 2.74 -11.10 4.26
C VAL A 215 3.73 -12.08 4.89
N THR A 216 4.82 -11.58 5.49
CA THR A 216 5.95 -12.43 5.93
C THR A 216 6.14 -12.55 7.45
N GLY A 217 5.53 -11.66 8.24
CA GLY A 217 5.67 -11.64 9.69
C GLY A 217 4.61 -12.47 10.39
N THR A 218 4.11 -11.99 11.53
CA THR A 218 3.26 -12.79 12.43
C THR A 218 1.78 -12.40 12.44
N HIS A 219 1.42 -11.30 11.78
CA HIS A 219 0.09 -10.71 11.91
C HIS A 219 -0.42 -10.11 10.60
N PHE A 220 -1.66 -10.46 10.27
CA PHE A 220 -2.49 -9.75 9.31
C PHE A 220 -3.89 -9.64 9.93
N HIS A 221 -4.09 -8.64 10.79
CA HIS A 221 -5.25 -8.56 11.69
C HIS A 221 -6.11 -7.32 11.44
N GLY A 222 -7.43 -7.49 11.27
CA GLY A 222 -8.35 -6.39 11.03
C GLY A 222 -8.05 -5.66 9.71
N CYS A 223 -7.41 -6.34 8.76
CA CYS A 223 -7.04 -5.79 7.47
C CYS A 223 -8.17 -5.98 6.45
N LYS A 224 -8.31 -5.06 5.52
CA LYS A 224 -9.35 -5.11 4.49
C LYS A 224 -8.76 -4.73 3.15
N VAL A 225 -8.76 -5.66 2.20
CA VAL A 225 -8.27 -5.46 0.84
C VAL A 225 -9.46 -5.60 -0.10
N THR A 226 -9.81 -4.54 -0.83
CA THR A 226 -11.02 -4.51 -1.65
C THR A 226 -10.81 -3.99 -3.05
N ASN A 227 -11.55 -4.52 -4.01
CA ASN A 227 -11.55 -4.03 -5.40
C ASN A 227 -10.14 -4.03 -6.03
N CYS A 228 -9.25 -4.94 -5.59
CA CYS A 228 -7.87 -4.97 -6.05
C CYS A 228 -7.69 -6.03 -7.16
N ASN A 229 -6.83 -5.72 -8.13
CA ASN A 229 -6.32 -6.69 -9.10
C ASN A 229 -4.88 -7.05 -8.74
N ILE A 230 -4.69 -8.23 -8.15
CA ILE A 230 -3.43 -8.69 -7.60
C ILE A 230 -2.87 -9.77 -8.53
N SER A 231 -1.65 -9.56 -9.02
CA SER A 231 -0.98 -10.48 -9.94
C SER A 231 0.49 -10.70 -9.56
N GLY A 232 0.95 -11.92 -9.79
CA GLY A 232 2.35 -12.33 -9.65
C GLY A 232 2.64 -13.48 -10.62
N ALA A 233 3.91 -13.64 -11.02
CA ALA A 233 4.37 -14.70 -11.91
C ALA A 233 4.46 -16.04 -11.17
N ASP A 234 4.88 -16.05 -9.92
CA ASP A 234 4.91 -17.24 -9.06
C ASP A 234 3.66 -17.32 -8.20
N ALA A 235 3.24 -16.21 -7.57
CA ALA A 235 2.01 -16.18 -6.76
C ALA A 235 1.36 -14.80 -6.75
N ALA A 236 0.05 -14.73 -6.94
CA ALA A 236 -0.66 -13.45 -6.80
C ALA A 236 -0.68 -12.97 -5.33
N LEU A 237 -1.01 -13.85 -4.38
CA LEU A 237 -1.07 -13.51 -2.95
C LEU A 237 -0.40 -14.62 -2.15
N GLN A 238 0.63 -14.31 -1.37
CA GLN A 238 1.31 -15.22 -0.46
C GLN A 238 1.13 -14.74 1.00
N ILE A 239 0.55 -15.58 1.86
CA ILE A 239 0.58 -15.35 3.31
C ILE A 239 1.56 -16.38 3.89
N GLY A 240 2.65 -15.90 4.50
CA GLY A 240 3.72 -16.75 5.00
C GLY A 240 3.26 -17.65 6.15
N SER A 241 3.90 -18.81 6.30
CA SER A 241 3.61 -19.80 7.36
C SER A 241 3.88 -19.30 8.80
N THR A 242 4.42 -18.10 8.92
CA THR A 242 4.71 -17.38 10.16
C THR A 242 3.52 -16.53 10.62
N VAL A 243 2.49 -16.34 9.78
CA VAL A 243 1.34 -15.45 10.02
C VAL A 243 0.29 -16.15 10.88
N ILE A 244 0.62 -16.27 12.16
CA ILE A 244 -0.21 -17.00 13.13
C ILE A 244 -1.49 -16.26 13.59
N ASN A 245 -1.67 -14.98 13.20
CA ASN A 245 -2.79 -14.13 13.61
C ASN A 245 -3.47 -13.44 12.41
N GLY A 246 -4.57 -14.03 11.94
CA GLY A 246 -5.33 -13.56 10.76
C GLY A 246 -6.69 -12.92 11.06
N TYR A 247 -7.04 -12.70 12.33
CA TYR A 247 -8.41 -12.39 12.75
C TYR A 247 -9.00 -11.15 12.07
N ASN A 248 -10.29 -11.25 11.69
CA ASN A 248 -11.08 -10.16 11.12
C ASN A 248 -10.45 -9.50 9.88
N SER A 249 -9.64 -10.25 9.13
CA SER A 249 -9.04 -9.78 7.89
C SER A 249 -9.81 -10.31 6.69
N GLU A 250 -10.04 -9.47 5.69
CA GLU A 250 -10.82 -9.85 4.51
C GLU A 250 -10.21 -9.31 3.20
N PHE A 251 -10.30 -10.15 2.17
CA PHE A 251 -10.19 -9.78 0.76
C PHE A 251 -11.61 -9.81 0.16
N VAL A 252 -12.04 -8.72 -0.48
CA VAL A 252 -13.41 -8.61 -1.01
C VAL A 252 -13.41 -8.01 -2.41
N ASN A 253 -14.09 -8.66 -3.37
CA ASN A 253 -14.15 -8.17 -4.75
C ASN A 253 -12.76 -8.01 -5.38
N CYS A 254 -11.86 -8.95 -5.11
CA CYS A 254 -10.50 -8.93 -5.65
C CYS A 254 -10.35 -9.95 -6.77
N PHE A 255 -9.50 -9.64 -7.73
CA PHE A 255 -9.00 -10.60 -8.69
C PHE A 255 -7.60 -11.04 -8.26
N PHE A 256 -7.33 -12.34 -8.32
CA PHE A 256 -6.02 -12.93 -8.12
C PHE A 256 -5.64 -13.75 -9.35
N GLY A 257 -4.50 -13.46 -9.98
CA GLY A 257 -4.04 -14.40 -11.01
C GLY A 257 -2.79 -14.04 -11.79
N TRP A 258 -2.65 -14.75 -12.92
CA TRP A 258 -1.60 -14.60 -13.93
C TRP A 258 -0.23 -15.18 -13.54
N GLY A 259 -0.20 -16.04 -12.51
CA GLY A 259 0.99 -16.80 -12.10
C GLY A 259 1.04 -18.22 -12.71
N SER A 260 2.26 -18.72 -12.91
CA SER A 260 2.59 -20.08 -13.36
C SER A 260 2.43 -21.12 -12.26
N GLU A 261 2.88 -20.80 -11.05
CA GLU A 261 2.40 -21.49 -9.86
C GLU A 261 1.13 -20.74 -9.44
N THR A 262 0.21 -21.46 -8.82
CA THR A 262 -1.10 -20.94 -8.47
C THR A 262 -0.92 -19.63 -7.69
N CYS A 263 -2.01 -18.89 -7.52
CA CYS A 263 -2.25 -18.35 -6.20
C CYS A 263 -2.03 -19.50 -5.18
N ALA A 264 -0.81 -19.70 -4.70
CA ALA A 264 -0.55 -20.13 -3.36
C ALA A 264 -1.10 -18.98 -2.53
N ILE A 265 -2.44 -18.85 -2.49
CA ILE A 265 -3.14 -18.35 -1.33
C ILE A 265 -2.63 -19.31 -0.27
N GLY A 266 -1.44 -19.02 0.25
CA GLY A 266 -0.78 -19.79 1.26
C GLY A 266 -1.61 -19.48 2.46
N ILE A 267 -2.79 -20.09 2.56
CA ILE A 267 -3.65 -19.93 3.71
C ILE A 267 -2.87 -20.68 4.76
N ASP A 268 -2.05 -19.93 5.50
CA ASP A 268 -1.19 -20.44 6.54
C ASP A 268 -2.02 -21.38 7.42
N ASP A 269 -1.64 -22.65 7.33
CA ASP A 269 -2.19 -23.75 8.08
C ASP A 269 -1.78 -23.70 9.57
N ASN A 270 -0.96 -22.70 9.93
CA ASN A 270 -0.56 -22.34 11.28
C ASN A 270 -1.16 -21.03 11.81
N ALA A 271 -2.18 -20.45 11.16
CA ALA A 271 -2.99 -19.41 11.80
C ALA A 271 -3.64 -19.97 13.08
N THR A 272 -2.93 -19.84 14.20
CA THR A 272 -3.36 -20.38 15.50
C THR A 272 -4.61 -19.67 16.01
N VAL A 273 -4.84 -18.42 15.58
CA VAL A 273 -5.95 -17.56 16.01
C VAL A 273 -6.50 -16.72 14.84
N GLY A 274 -7.77 -16.95 14.49
CA GLY A 274 -8.52 -16.15 13.51
C GLY A 274 -8.36 -16.59 12.05
N HIS A 275 -9.37 -16.31 11.23
CA HIS A 275 -9.42 -16.68 9.81
C HIS A 275 -9.33 -15.43 8.93
N ILE A 276 -8.55 -15.52 7.84
CA ILE A 276 -8.60 -14.57 6.72
C ILE A 276 -9.77 -14.99 5.80
N ILE A 277 -10.62 -14.03 5.42
CA ILE A 277 -11.83 -14.28 4.65
C ILE A 277 -11.65 -13.78 3.21
N TYR A 278 -12.02 -14.61 2.24
CA TYR A 278 -12.05 -14.24 0.82
C TYR A 278 -13.50 -14.21 0.35
N ARG A 279 -14.00 -13.06 -0.13
CA ARG A 279 -15.41 -12.88 -0.49
C ARG A 279 -15.56 -12.29 -1.88
N ARG A 280 -16.29 -12.98 -2.77
CA ARG A 280 -16.49 -12.55 -4.18
C ARG A 280 -15.15 -12.25 -4.86
N CYS A 281 -14.19 -13.18 -4.74
CA CYS A 281 -12.91 -13.02 -5.40
C CYS A 281 -12.83 -13.98 -6.57
N ASP A 282 -12.27 -13.51 -7.67
CA ASP A 282 -12.01 -14.30 -8.87
C ASP A 282 -10.55 -14.77 -8.83
N ILE A 283 -10.32 -16.04 -9.17
CA ILE A 283 -9.00 -16.66 -9.16
C ILE A 283 -8.71 -17.23 -10.55
N PHE A 284 -7.58 -16.84 -11.13
CA PHE A 284 -7.07 -17.36 -12.40
C PHE A 284 -5.66 -17.92 -12.21
N ALA A 285 -5.50 -19.23 -12.33
CA ALA A 285 -4.25 -19.94 -12.08
C ALA A 285 -4.07 -21.10 -13.05
N THR A 286 -2.81 -21.38 -13.43
CA THR A 286 -2.47 -22.56 -14.25
C THR A 286 -2.28 -23.83 -13.44
N ASP A 287 -1.89 -23.68 -12.17
CA ASP A 287 -1.75 -24.79 -11.22
C ASP A 287 -3.00 -24.92 -10.31
N PRO A 288 -3.20 -26.07 -9.64
CA PRO A 288 -4.31 -26.26 -8.71
C PRO A 288 -4.23 -25.29 -7.53
N ILE A 289 -5.38 -24.81 -7.04
CA ILE A 289 -5.42 -24.02 -5.81
C ILE A 289 -4.87 -24.88 -4.66
N GLU A 290 -3.71 -24.49 -4.14
CA GLU A 290 -3.11 -25.15 -2.99
C GLU A 290 -3.80 -24.65 -1.72
N LEU A 291 -4.74 -25.45 -1.22
CA LEU A 291 -5.37 -25.28 0.09
C LEU A 291 -4.82 -26.34 1.03
N THR A 292 -3.56 -26.23 1.43
CA THR A 292 -2.95 -27.19 2.36
C THR A 292 -3.52 -26.96 3.77
N HIS A 293 -4.22 -27.95 4.30
CA HIS A 293 -4.91 -27.87 5.59
C HIS A 293 -4.11 -28.65 6.64
N ASN A 294 -3.70 -27.99 7.73
CA ASN A 294 -3.10 -28.66 8.88
C ASN A 294 -4.14 -29.59 9.53
N ALA A 295 -3.68 -30.67 10.14
CA ALA A 295 -4.40 -31.75 10.79
C ALA A 295 -5.38 -31.35 11.93
N ALA A 296 -5.71 -30.06 12.09
CA ALA A 296 -6.48 -29.50 13.19
C ALA A 296 -7.95 -29.11 12.88
N ASN A 297 -8.52 -29.47 11.72
CA ASN A 297 -9.94 -29.18 11.39
C ASN A 297 -10.31 -27.69 11.50
N ARG A 298 -9.57 -26.80 10.83
CA ARG A 298 -9.84 -25.35 10.85
C ARG A 298 -10.12 -24.86 9.44
N ALA A 299 -11.38 -24.53 9.22
CA ALA A 299 -11.94 -24.25 7.92
C ALA A 299 -11.20 -23.14 7.15
N ILE A 300 -10.98 -23.45 5.87
CA ILE A 300 -10.81 -22.54 4.74
C ILE A 300 -11.74 -21.33 4.92
N GLY A 301 -11.21 -20.12 4.71
CA GLY A 301 -12.04 -18.92 4.58
C GLY A 301 -13.15 -19.21 3.58
N CYS A 302 -14.40 -19.19 4.02
CA CYS A 302 -15.54 -19.59 3.20
C CYS A 302 -15.52 -18.81 1.88
N MET A 303 -15.14 -19.47 0.77
CA MET A 303 -15.47 -18.95 -0.55
C MET A 303 -17.00 -18.89 -0.58
N SER A 304 -17.58 -17.69 -0.56
CA SER A 304 -19.03 -17.57 -0.72
C SER A 304 -19.43 -18.24 -2.04
N ALA A 305 -20.64 -18.77 -2.13
CA ALA A 305 -21.15 -19.51 -3.30
C ALA A 305 -21.12 -18.75 -4.65
N ASP A 306 -20.62 -17.51 -4.64
CA ASP A 306 -20.44 -16.61 -5.78
C ASP A 306 -18.98 -16.54 -6.27
N GLY A 307 -18.04 -17.26 -5.66
CA GLY A 307 -16.65 -17.34 -6.13
C GLY A 307 -16.50 -18.43 -7.20
N PHE A 308 -16.17 -18.03 -8.43
CA PHE A 308 -15.90 -18.97 -9.53
C PHE A 308 -14.41 -19.27 -9.61
N VAL A 309 -14.07 -20.56 -9.64
CA VAL A 309 -12.74 -21.02 -10.07
C VAL A 309 -12.83 -21.34 -11.55
N ILE A 310 -12.12 -20.59 -12.38
CA ILE A 310 -11.94 -20.92 -13.80
C ILE A 310 -10.64 -21.71 -13.90
N THR A 311 -10.76 -23.02 -14.10
CA THR A 311 -9.65 -23.91 -14.47
C THR A 311 -9.54 -24.03 -15.99
#